data_AF-A0A8X6HZ88-F1
#
_entry.id   AF-A0A8X6HZ88-F1
#
_cell.length_a   1.000
_cell.length_b   1.000
_cell.length_c   1.000
_cell.angle_alpha   90.00
_cell.angle_beta   90.00
_cell.angle_gamma   90.00
#
_symmetry.space_group_name_H-M   'P 1'
#
loop_
_entity.id
_entity.type
_entity.pdbx_description
1 polymer ?
#
loop_
_entity_poly.entity_id
_entity_poly.type
_entity_poly.pdbx_seq_one_letter_code
_entity_poly.pdbx_strand_id
1 'polypeptide(L)'
;IISDLDLTNHTRKKARHLSGGLQRKLCIALTLLGNSKLVLLDEPTTGLDPISKRNLWKRLHCEFPPMIDRTLVLSTHSSNEAEVNCSRIGLFISGHLRCIGTRQELKKQFSKGFQLTLSLKMPRDDTFDRHVTCEIPEIIEKCQRGNVLQYYIPKDAFDSYIWLLTAVQRVQQIDGVENCFITECPLDQIILDLLEESANENTDDTDCAV
;
A
#
# COMPACT_ATOMS: atom_id res chain seq x y z
N ILE A 1 3.97 -27.71 0.54
CA ILE A 1 5.17 -26.83 0.62
C ILE A 1 5.94 -26.85 -0.69
N ILE A 2 6.60 -27.96 -1.07
CA ILE A 2 7.46 -28.01 -2.27
C ILE A 2 6.68 -27.77 -3.57
N SER A 3 5.48 -28.36 -3.70
CA SER A 3 4.56 -28.11 -4.82
C SER A 3 4.12 -26.65 -4.89
N ASP A 4 3.69 -26.10 -3.76
CA ASP A 4 3.02 -24.79 -3.71
C ASP A 4 4.00 -23.63 -3.92
N LEU A 5 5.27 -23.86 -3.60
CA LEU A 5 6.38 -22.93 -3.85
C LEU A 5 7.08 -23.20 -5.19
N ASP A 6 6.54 -24.06 -6.05
CA ASP A 6 7.10 -24.33 -7.38
C ASP A 6 8.58 -24.77 -7.34
N LEU A 7 8.90 -25.65 -6.38
CA LEU A 7 10.25 -26.19 -6.16
C LEU A 7 10.40 -27.64 -6.67
N THR A 8 9.32 -28.25 -7.18
CA THR A 8 9.28 -29.66 -7.60
C THR A 8 10.34 -30.02 -8.64
N ASN A 9 10.48 -29.18 -9.68
CA ASN A 9 11.44 -29.35 -10.77
C ASN A 9 12.90 -29.07 -10.35
N HIS A 10 13.13 -28.66 -9.10
CA HIS A 10 14.43 -28.24 -8.60
C HIS A 10 14.89 -29.04 -7.37
N THR A 11 14.15 -30.07 -6.98
CA THR A 11 14.44 -30.95 -5.83
C THR A 11 15.83 -31.59 -5.84
N ARG A 12 16.38 -31.88 -7.03
CA ARG A 12 17.73 -32.47 -7.19
C ARG A 12 18.83 -31.44 -7.48
N LYS A 13 18.50 -30.15 -7.59
CA LYS A 13 19.50 -29.09 -7.82
C LYS A 13 20.08 -28.65 -6.47
N LYS A 14 21.41 -28.49 -6.40
CA LYS A 14 22.06 -27.86 -5.23
C LYS A 14 21.60 -26.40 -5.11
N ALA A 15 21.39 -25.93 -3.87
CA ALA A 15 20.90 -24.58 -3.58
C ALA A 15 21.68 -23.47 -4.31
N ARG A 16 23.01 -23.60 -4.39
CA ARG A 16 23.90 -22.66 -5.10
C ARG A 16 23.64 -22.50 -6.60
N HIS A 17 22.91 -23.43 -7.23
CA HIS A 17 22.56 -23.38 -8.65
C HIS A 17 21.10 -22.97 -8.88
N LEU A 18 20.37 -22.59 -7.83
CA LEU A 18 19.02 -22.02 -7.93
C LEU A 18 19.11 -20.52 -8.25
N SER A 19 18.13 -19.99 -8.98
CA SER A 19 17.99 -18.53 -9.15
C SER A 19 17.68 -17.85 -7.81
N GLY A 20 17.92 -16.55 -7.69
CA GLY A 20 17.68 -15.81 -6.44
C GLY A 20 16.25 -15.98 -5.92
N GLY A 21 15.24 -15.90 -6.80
CA GLY A 21 13.84 -16.14 -6.42
C GLY A 21 13.59 -17.57 -5.91
N LEU A 22 14.19 -18.58 -6.55
CA LEU A 22 14.06 -19.98 -6.09
C LEU A 22 14.79 -20.22 -4.76
N GLN A 23 15.94 -19.58 -4.53
CA GLN A 23 16.63 -19.61 -3.22
C GLN A 23 15.75 -19.00 -2.13
N ARG A 24 15.09 -17.86 -2.41
CA ARG A 24 14.13 -17.22 -1.50
C ARG A 24 12.99 -18.17 -1.12
N LYS A 25 12.36 -18.79 -2.13
CA LYS A 25 11.31 -19.80 -1.93
C LYS A 25 11.80 -20.98 -1.10
N LEU A 26 13.02 -21.46 -1.34
CA LEU A 26 13.63 -22.54 -0.56
C LEU A 26 13.83 -22.13 0.91
N CYS A 27 14.34 -20.93 1.19
CA CYS A 27 14.49 -20.42 2.55
C CYS A 27 13.15 -20.36 3.30
N ILE A 28 12.10 -19.88 2.62
CA ILE A 28 10.74 -19.86 3.18
C ILE A 28 10.24 -21.29 3.43
N ALA A 29 10.44 -22.21 2.48
CA ALA A 29 10.07 -23.62 2.65
C ALA A 29 10.71 -24.24 3.89
N LEU A 30 12.02 -24.00 4.10
CA LEU A 30 12.76 -24.47 5.27
C LEU A 30 12.23 -23.86 6.58
N THR A 31 11.87 -22.57 6.55
CA THR A 31 11.30 -21.88 7.71
C THR A 31 9.93 -22.45 8.10
N LEU A 32 9.09 -22.77 7.12
CA LEU A 32 7.78 -23.39 7.34
C LEU A 32 7.91 -24.82 7.88
N LEU A 33 8.89 -25.59 7.39
CA LEU A 33 9.16 -26.95 7.87
C LEU A 33 9.52 -27.01 9.36
N GLY A 34 10.16 -25.96 9.88
CA GLY A 34 10.56 -25.90 11.29
C GLY A 34 9.42 -25.80 12.29
N ASN A 35 8.18 -25.56 11.84
CA ASN A 35 6.98 -25.41 12.68
C ASN A 35 7.15 -24.49 13.90
N SER A 36 7.92 -23.40 13.74
CA SER A 36 8.14 -22.43 14.82
C SER A 36 6.85 -21.68 15.17
N LYS A 37 6.70 -21.33 16.46
CA LYS A 37 5.64 -20.44 16.95
C LYS A 37 5.79 -19.01 16.45
N LEU A 38 7.03 -18.56 16.21
CA LEU A 38 7.32 -17.24 15.66
C LEU A 38 8.19 -17.39 14.42
N VAL A 39 7.76 -16.78 13.32
CA VAL A 39 8.52 -16.71 12.08
C VAL A 39 8.70 -15.24 11.71
N LEU A 40 9.96 -14.86 11.44
CA LEU A 40 10.34 -13.53 10.99
C LEU A 40 10.82 -13.64 9.54
N LEU A 41 10.21 -12.88 8.62
CA LEU A 41 10.60 -12.85 7.22
C LEU A 41 10.97 -11.43 6.79
N ASP A 42 12.21 -11.25 6.37
CA ASP A 42 12.63 -9.98 5.78
C ASP A 42 12.38 -9.99 4.28
N GLU A 43 11.49 -9.12 3.78
CA GLU A 43 11.19 -8.88 2.36
C GLU A 43 10.85 -10.16 1.54
N PRO A 44 9.98 -11.07 2.02
CA PRO A 44 9.89 -12.44 1.49
C PRO A 44 9.49 -12.55 0.01
N THR A 45 8.84 -11.53 -0.53
CA THR A 45 8.30 -11.49 -1.90
C THR A 45 9.23 -10.82 -2.91
N THR A 46 10.32 -10.18 -2.47
CA THR A 46 11.23 -9.45 -3.37
C THR A 46 11.88 -10.39 -4.37
N GLY A 47 11.83 -10.00 -5.66
CA GLY A 47 12.39 -10.78 -6.77
C GLY A 47 11.56 -11.98 -7.22
N LEU A 48 10.33 -12.15 -6.68
CA LEU A 48 9.37 -13.13 -7.18
C LEU A 48 8.46 -12.52 -8.25
N ASP A 49 8.12 -13.32 -9.27
CA ASP A 49 7.10 -12.95 -10.25
C ASP A 49 5.69 -12.88 -9.61
N PRO A 50 4.71 -12.22 -10.25
CA PRO A 50 3.38 -12.03 -9.68
C PRO A 50 2.67 -13.33 -9.28
N ILE A 51 2.85 -14.42 -10.05
CA ILE A 51 2.21 -15.71 -9.79
C ILE A 51 2.85 -16.36 -8.56
N SER A 52 4.19 -16.35 -8.50
CA SER A 52 4.96 -16.84 -7.36
C SER A 52 4.64 -16.11 -6.07
N LYS A 53 4.50 -14.77 -6.10
CA LYS A 53 4.08 -13.98 -4.93
C LYS A 53 2.71 -14.42 -4.42
N ARG A 54 1.74 -14.57 -5.33
CA ARG A 54 0.38 -15.00 -4.96
C ARG A 54 0.38 -16.39 -4.34
N ASN A 55 1.15 -17.32 -4.89
CA ASN A 55 1.25 -18.69 -4.36
C ASN A 55 1.93 -18.71 -2.99
N LEU A 56 2.97 -17.91 -2.80
CA LEU A 56 3.63 -17.73 -1.51
C LEU A 56 2.64 -17.23 -0.46
N TRP A 57 1.93 -16.13 -0.72
CA TRP A 57 0.94 -15.58 0.23
C TRP A 57 -0.17 -16.57 0.55
N LYS A 58 -0.72 -17.27 -0.46
CA LYS A 58 -1.68 -18.36 -0.23
C LYS A 58 -1.13 -19.40 0.74
N ARG A 59 0.13 -19.82 0.58
CA ARG A 59 0.75 -20.80 1.48
C ARG A 59 0.91 -20.24 2.89
N LEU A 60 1.36 -18.98 3.03
CA LEU A 60 1.51 -18.33 4.33
C LEU A 60 0.16 -18.24 5.07
N HIS A 61 -0.91 -17.84 4.38
CA HIS A 61 -2.26 -17.80 4.96
C HIS A 61 -2.75 -19.17 5.43
N CYS A 62 -2.42 -20.25 4.71
CA CYS A 62 -2.76 -21.61 5.14
C CYS A 62 -1.93 -22.09 6.36
N GLU A 63 -0.69 -21.62 6.49
CA GLU A 63 0.24 -22.03 7.58
C GLU A 63 0.05 -21.23 8.87
N PHE A 64 -0.42 -19.99 8.75
CA PHE A 64 -0.65 -19.06 9.85
C PHE A 64 -2.12 -18.61 9.92
N PRO A 65 -3.09 -19.54 10.06
CA PRO A 65 -4.47 -19.16 10.23
C PRO A 65 -4.70 -18.50 11.61
N PRO A 66 -5.71 -17.63 11.76
CA PRO A 66 -5.92 -16.83 12.98
C PRO A 66 -6.13 -17.64 14.28
N MET A 67 -6.54 -18.91 14.18
CA MET A 67 -6.89 -19.75 15.34
C MET A 67 -5.71 -20.60 15.85
N ILE A 68 -4.53 -20.51 15.22
CA ILE A 68 -3.34 -21.27 15.61
C ILE A 68 -2.40 -20.38 16.44
N ASP A 69 -1.76 -20.94 17.47
CA ASP A 69 -0.72 -20.29 18.29
C ASP A 69 0.62 -20.15 17.53
N ARG A 70 0.57 -19.49 16.36
CA ARG A 70 1.72 -19.19 15.51
C ARG A 70 1.60 -17.78 14.95
N THR A 71 2.70 -17.05 14.99
CA THR A 71 2.79 -15.65 14.54
C THR A 71 3.81 -15.53 13.41
N LEU A 72 3.41 -14.83 12.36
CA LEU A 72 4.28 -14.39 11.27
C LEU A 72 4.48 -12.88 11.36
N VAL A 73 5.73 -12.44 11.44
CA VAL A 73 6.11 -11.03 11.30
C VAL A 73 6.95 -10.91 10.04
N LEU A 74 6.65 -9.89 9.24
CA LEU A 74 7.42 -9.62 8.04
C LEU A 74 7.66 -8.12 7.86
N SER A 75 8.82 -7.78 7.31
CA SER A 75 9.11 -6.46 6.76
C SER A 75 8.84 -6.45 5.26
N THR A 76 8.25 -5.36 4.79
CA THR A 76 8.09 -5.10 3.36
C THR A 76 8.09 -3.59 3.09
N HIS A 77 8.72 -3.20 1.99
CA HIS A 77 8.61 -1.88 1.38
C HIS A 77 7.34 -1.73 0.54
N SER A 78 6.61 -2.82 0.27
CA SER A 78 5.36 -2.77 -0.47
C SER A 78 4.17 -2.58 0.49
N SER A 79 3.74 -1.32 0.63
CA SER A 79 2.55 -0.96 1.40
C SER A 79 1.31 -1.75 0.94
N ASN A 80 1.13 -1.94 -0.37
CA ASN A 80 0.02 -2.70 -0.93
C ASN A 80 0.07 -4.18 -0.52
N GLU A 81 1.24 -4.81 -0.49
CA GLU A 81 1.36 -6.19 -0.01
C GLU A 81 1.01 -6.29 1.49
N ALA A 82 1.46 -5.32 2.30
CA ALA A 82 1.10 -5.24 3.70
C ALA A 82 -0.41 -5.02 3.90
N GLU A 83 -1.01 -4.10 3.14
CA GLU A 83 -2.44 -3.77 3.25
C GLU A 83 -3.36 -4.96 2.90
N VAL A 84 -2.94 -5.77 1.93
CA VAL A 84 -3.74 -6.91 1.42
C VAL A 84 -3.56 -8.17 2.28
N ASN A 85 -2.37 -8.40 2.82
CA ASN A 85 -2.04 -9.70 3.44
C ASN A 85 -1.82 -9.66 4.95
N CYS A 86 -1.57 -8.50 5.55
CA CYS A 86 -1.28 -8.42 6.99
C CYS A 86 -2.55 -8.09 7.79
N SER A 87 -2.71 -8.75 8.95
CA SER A 87 -3.78 -8.44 9.90
C SER A 87 -3.52 -7.14 10.67
N ARG A 88 -2.25 -6.86 10.96
CA ARG A 88 -1.76 -5.63 11.58
C ARG A 88 -0.53 -5.14 10.83
N ILE A 89 -0.39 -3.84 10.77
CA ILE A 89 0.68 -3.15 10.05
C ILE A 89 1.37 -2.23 11.05
N GLY A 90 2.69 -2.32 11.12
CA GLY A 90 3.54 -1.39 11.86
C GLY A 90 4.26 -0.47 10.89
N LEU A 91 4.17 0.84 11.09
CA LEU A 91 4.91 1.81 10.27
C LEU A 91 6.23 2.16 10.96
N PHE A 92 7.32 1.77 10.32
CA PHE A 92 8.67 2.05 10.78
C PHE A 92 9.25 3.22 9.97
N ILE A 93 9.47 4.36 10.63
CA ILE A 93 9.82 5.63 10.01
C ILE A 93 10.96 6.25 10.81
N SER A 94 12.00 6.75 10.13
CA SER A 94 13.13 7.45 10.74
C SER A 94 13.78 6.68 11.91
N GLY A 95 13.91 5.36 11.78
CA GLY A 95 14.55 4.50 12.79
C GLY A 95 13.64 4.06 13.95
N HIS A 96 12.36 4.46 13.95
CA HIS A 96 11.42 4.16 15.04
C HIS A 96 10.10 3.58 14.53
N LEU A 97 9.49 2.71 15.33
CA LEU A 97 8.12 2.24 15.08
C LEU A 97 7.14 3.34 15.50
N ARG A 98 6.63 4.11 14.54
CA ARG A 98 5.74 5.26 14.81
C ARG A 98 4.34 4.84 15.24
N CYS A 99 3.79 3.81 14.59
CA CYS A 99 2.47 3.29 14.94
C CYS A 99 2.34 1.82 14.56
N ILE A 100 1.37 1.14 15.19
CA ILE A 100 0.99 -0.22 14.87
C ILE A 100 -0.51 -0.39 15.06
N GLY A 101 -1.19 -0.94 14.05
CA GLY A 101 -2.64 -1.12 14.08
C GLY A 101 -3.14 -1.96 12.92
N THR A 102 -4.43 -2.25 12.92
CA THR A 102 -5.12 -2.77 11.75
C THR A 102 -5.16 -1.70 10.65
N ARG A 103 -5.40 -2.13 9.41
CA ARG A 103 -5.60 -1.22 8.27
C ARG A 103 -6.62 -0.11 8.56
N GLN A 104 -7.73 -0.47 9.21
CA GLN A 104 -8.80 0.48 9.53
C GLN A 104 -8.39 1.47 10.62
N GLU A 105 -7.69 1.01 11.66
CA GLU A 105 -7.19 1.89 12.73
C GLU A 105 -6.18 2.91 12.19
N LEU A 106 -5.21 2.45 11.39
CA LEU A 106 -4.21 3.33 10.78
C LEU A 106 -4.84 4.38 9.87
N LYS A 107 -5.78 3.96 9.00
CA LYS A 107 -6.48 4.91 8.12
C LYS A 107 -7.35 5.88 8.90
N LYS A 108 -8.07 5.41 9.91
CA LYS A 108 -8.90 6.30 10.73
C LYS A 108 -8.06 7.35 11.44
N GLN A 109 -6.89 6.97 11.96
CA GLN A 109 -6.02 7.84 12.74
C GLN A 109 -5.21 8.81 11.88
N PHE A 110 -4.63 8.34 10.77
CA PHE A 110 -3.62 9.10 10.02
C PHE A 110 -4.06 9.51 8.61
N SER A 111 -5.21 9.05 8.10
CA SER A 111 -5.70 9.54 6.81
C SER A 111 -6.02 11.03 6.91
N LYS A 112 -5.41 11.84 6.05
CA LYS A 112 -5.67 13.28 5.93
C LYS A 112 -6.56 13.64 4.75
N GLY A 113 -7.17 12.67 4.07
CA GLY A 113 -7.90 12.93 2.84
C GLY A 113 -8.42 11.68 2.12
N PHE A 114 -8.95 11.91 0.93
CA PHE A 114 -9.47 10.89 0.01
C PHE A 114 -8.73 10.93 -1.31
N GLN A 115 -8.73 9.82 -2.03
CA GLN A 115 -8.21 9.76 -3.39
C GLN A 115 -9.38 9.73 -4.37
N LEU A 116 -9.37 10.64 -5.34
CA LEU A 116 -10.31 10.66 -6.45
C LEU A 116 -9.59 10.14 -7.70
N THR A 117 -10.17 9.14 -8.35
CA THR A 117 -9.66 8.59 -9.61
C THR A 117 -10.69 8.84 -10.70
N LEU A 118 -10.27 9.52 -11.77
CA LEU A 118 -11.08 9.82 -12.94
C LEU A 118 -10.51 9.07 -14.15
N SER A 119 -11.38 8.44 -14.95
CA SER A 119 -11.02 7.91 -16.26
C SER A 119 -11.72 8.74 -17.33
N LEU A 120 -10.98 9.21 -18.32
CA LEU A 120 -11.49 10.05 -19.40
C LEU A 120 -11.69 9.26 -20.70
N LYS A 121 -12.77 9.57 -21.42
CA LYS A 121 -13.02 9.03 -22.77
C LYS A 121 -12.06 9.63 -23.81
N MET A 122 -11.72 10.90 -23.63
CA MET A 122 -10.89 11.68 -24.54
C MET A 122 -9.69 12.27 -23.78
N PRO A 123 -8.62 12.70 -24.48
CA PRO A 123 -7.50 13.38 -23.85
C PRO A 123 -7.97 14.63 -23.11
N ARG A 124 -7.37 14.88 -21.95
CA ARG A 124 -7.58 16.06 -21.10
C ARG A 124 -7.41 17.35 -21.90
N ASP A 125 -8.34 18.28 -21.70
CA ASP A 125 -8.23 19.66 -22.21
C ASP A 125 -8.11 20.66 -21.04
N ASP A 126 -7.70 21.90 -21.35
CA ASP A 126 -7.52 22.95 -20.34
C ASP A 126 -8.85 23.36 -19.67
N THR A 127 -9.99 23.08 -20.32
CA THR A 127 -11.29 23.41 -19.75
C THR A 127 -11.68 22.43 -18.65
N PHE A 128 -11.29 21.17 -18.77
CA PHE A 128 -11.55 20.10 -17.82
C PHE A 128 -11.00 20.43 -16.43
N ASP A 129 -9.74 20.88 -16.37
CA ASP A 129 -9.07 21.22 -15.12
C ASP A 129 -9.79 22.33 -14.36
N ARG A 130 -10.29 23.32 -15.11
CA ARG A 130 -11.07 24.41 -14.53
C ARG A 130 -12.41 23.92 -14.00
N HIS A 131 -13.10 23.01 -14.69
CA HIS A 131 -14.34 22.43 -14.18
C HIS A 131 -14.10 21.60 -12.91
N VAL A 132 -13.06 20.77 -12.88
CA VAL A 132 -12.71 19.97 -11.69
C VAL A 132 -12.35 20.87 -10.51
N THR A 133 -11.52 21.87 -10.72
CA THR A 133 -11.09 22.81 -9.66
C THR A 133 -12.25 23.70 -9.20
N CYS A 134 -13.21 24.03 -10.07
CA CYS A 134 -14.42 24.75 -9.66
C CYS A 134 -15.31 23.93 -8.73
N GLU A 135 -15.43 22.62 -8.95
CA GLU A 135 -16.23 21.74 -8.07
C GLU A 135 -15.50 21.40 -6.78
N ILE A 136 -14.17 21.23 -6.82
CA ILE A 136 -13.34 20.90 -5.66
C ILE A 136 -12.10 21.83 -5.64
N PRO A 137 -12.18 23.00 -4.98
CA PRO A 137 -11.13 24.03 -5.05
C PRO A 137 -9.75 23.61 -4.55
N GLU A 138 -9.68 22.80 -3.49
CA GLU A 138 -8.42 22.38 -2.87
C GLU A 138 -7.97 20.98 -3.30
N ILE A 139 -8.38 20.55 -4.50
CA ILE A 139 -7.98 19.25 -5.03
C ILE A 139 -6.52 19.28 -5.52
N ILE A 140 -5.74 18.26 -5.15
CA ILE A 140 -4.32 18.15 -5.48
C ILE A 140 -4.13 17.04 -6.50
N GLU A 141 -3.67 17.37 -7.72
CA GLU A 141 -3.31 16.34 -8.70
C GLU A 141 -2.05 15.58 -8.25
N LYS A 142 -2.12 14.26 -8.26
CA LYS A 142 -0.99 13.37 -7.87
C LYS A 142 -0.32 12.74 -9.08
N CYS A 143 -1.11 12.24 -10.05
CA CYS A 143 -0.57 11.52 -11.19
C CYS A 143 -1.55 11.49 -12.36
N GLN A 144 -1.02 11.55 -13.58
CA GLN A 144 -1.74 11.23 -14.81
C GLN A 144 -1.08 10.02 -15.50
N ARG A 145 -1.88 9.01 -15.84
CA ARG A 145 -1.46 7.83 -16.60
C ARG A 145 -2.38 7.60 -17.78
N GLY A 146 -1.99 8.13 -18.94
CA GLY A 146 -2.85 8.14 -20.12
C GLY A 146 -4.11 8.96 -19.85
N ASN A 147 -5.27 8.29 -19.93
CA ASN A 147 -6.58 8.90 -19.66
C ASN A 147 -7.05 8.72 -18.21
N VAL A 148 -6.22 8.17 -17.31
CA VAL A 148 -6.55 8.04 -15.90
C VAL A 148 -5.86 9.16 -15.12
N LEU A 149 -6.65 9.97 -14.43
CA LEU A 149 -6.21 11.05 -13.55
C LEU A 149 -6.42 10.64 -12.10
N GLN A 150 -5.42 10.91 -11.28
CA GLN A 150 -5.45 10.65 -9.84
C GLN A 150 -5.27 11.96 -9.09
N TYR A 151 -6.23 12.26 -8.23
CA TYR A 151 -6.28 13.43 -7.39
C TYR A 151 -6.36 13.04 -5.92
N TYR A 152 -5.90 13.93 -5.06
CA TYR A 152 -6.00 13.86 -3.61
C TYR A 152 -6.87 15.00 -3.10
N ILE A 153 -7.83 14.68 -2.25
CA ILE A 153 -8.77 15.63 -1.66
C ILE A 153 -8.44 15.69 -0.16
N PRO A 154 -7.82 16.77 0.34
CA PRO A 154 -7.58 16.98 1.76
C PRO A 154 -8.89 16.96 2.56
N LYS A 155 -8.84 16.54 3.83
CA LYS A 155 -10.00 16.58 4.72
C LYS A 155 -10.48 18.00 4.99
N ASP A 156 -9.58 18.97 4.95
CA ASP A 156 -9.90 20.38 5.17
C ASP A 156 -10.62 21.01 3.96
N ALA A 157 -10.59 20.34 2.81
CA ALA A 157 -11.22 20.79 1.57
C ALA A 157 -12.75 20.64 1.54
N PHE A 158 -13.36 19.97 2.53
CA PHE A 158 -14.80 19.74 2.57
C PHE A 158 -15.39 19.71 3.99
N ASP A 159 -16.54 20.36 4.15
CA ASP A 159 -17.22 20.45 5.46
C ASP A 159 -17.95 19.17 5.88
N SER A 160 -18.40 18.37 4.90
CA SER A 160 -19.17 17.16 5.15
C SER A 160 -19.00 16.11 4.07
N TYR A 161 -19.17 14.83 4.44
CA TYR A 161 -19.22 13.73 3.47
C TYR A 161 -20.32 13.91 2.41
N ILE A 162 -21.44 14.55 2.76
CA ILE A 162 -22.52 14.84 1.81
C ILE A 162 -22.03 15.81 0.74
N TRP A 163 -21.32 16.86 1.14
CA TRP A 163 -20.71 17.80 0.20
C TRP A 163 -19.74 17.09 -0.73
N LEU A 164 -18.83 16.28 -0.17
CA LEU A 164 -17.83 15.54 -0.94
C LEU A 164 -18.47 14.63 -1.99
N LEU A 165 -19.47 13.84 -1.59
CA LEU A 165 -20.17 12.94 -2.52
C LEU A 165 -20.93 13.73 -3.59
N THR A 166 -21.50 14.88 -3.25
CA THR A 166 -22.20 15.74 -4.21
C THR A 166 -21.22 16.36 -5.22
N ALA A 167 -20.05 16.83 -4.76
CA ALA A 167 -19.02 17.39 -5.62
C ALA A 167 -18.47 16.31 -6.58
N VAL A 168 -18.19 15.11 -6.07
CA VAL A 168 -17.76 13.95 -6.88
C VAL A 168 -18.81 13.57 -7.93
N GLN A 169 -20.10 13.61 -7.60
CA GLN A 169 -21.19 13.37 -8.55
C GLN A 169 -21.24 14.44 -9.66
N ARG A 170 -20.99 15.71 -9.34
CA ARG A 170 -20.92 16.77 -10.35
C ARG A 170 -19.71 16.61 -11.25
N VAL A 171 -18.55 16.25 -10.69
CA VAL A 171 -17.35 15.92 -11.47
C VAL A 171 -17.61 14.75 -12.44
N GLN A 172 -18.38 13.75 -12.01
CA GLN A 172 -18.79 12.63 -12.88
C GLN A 172 -19.68 13.08 -14.07
N GLN A 173 -20.41 14.19 -13.94
CA GLN A 173 -21.26 14.73 -15.00
C GLN A 173 -20.51 15.64 -15.98
N ILE A 174 -19.24 15.96 -15.71
CA ILE A 174 -18.40 16.71 -16.65
C ILE A 174 -18.24 15.90 -17.93
N ASP A 175 -18.41 16.58 -19.08
CA ASP A 175 -18.24 15.94 -20.38
C ASP A 175 -16.82 15.39 -20.54
N GLY A 176 -16.72 14.21 -21.14
CA GLY A 176 -15.45 13.48 -21.28
C GLY A 176 -15.07 12.57 -20.10
N VAL A 177 -15.72 12.64 -18.94
CA VAL A 177 -15.52 11.65 -17.86
C VAL A 177 -16.24 10.34 -18.21
N GLU A 178 -15.50 9.25 -18.21
CA GLU A 178 -16.05 7.90 -18.34
C GLU A 178 -16.41 7.32 -16.98
N ASN A 179 -15.46 7.38 -16.04
CA ASN A 179 -15.61 6.80 -14.71
C ASN A 179 -15.03 7.73 -13.66
N CYS A 180 -15.65 7.73 -12.48
CA CYS A 180 -15.26 8.56 -11.35
C CYS A 180 -15.41 7.72 -10.07
N PHE A 181 -14.32 7.54 -9.33
CA PHE A 181 -14.32 6.75 -8.09
C PHE A 181 -13.58 7.49 -6.98
N ILE A 182 -14.17 7.49 -5.79
CA ILE A 182 -13.52 7.95 -4.57
C ILE A 182 -13.11 6.75 -3.72
N THR A 183 -11.87 6.77 -3.24
CA THR A 183 -11.34 5.74 -2.33
C THR A 183 -10.72 6.40 -1.11
N GLU A 184 -10.59 5.63 -0.03
CA GLU A 184 -9.77 6.02 1.11
C GLU A 184 -8.33 6.32 0.67
N CYS A 185 -7.63 7.15 1.45
CA CYS A 185 -6.21 7.39 1.28
C CYS A 185 -5.42 6.06 1.26
N PRO A 186 -4.55 5.84 0.25
CA PRO A 186 -3.68 4.67 0.23
C PRO A 186 -2.66 4.74 1.37
N LEU A 187 -2.21 3.58 1.85
CA LEU A 187 -1.23 3.52 2.93
C LEU A 187 0.08 4.23 2.59
N ASP A 188 0.50 4.23 1.32
CA ASP A 188 1.67 4.98 0.85
C ASP A 188 1.59 6.47 1.16
N GLN A 189 0.42 7.09 0.95
CA GLN A 189 0.25 8.51 1.20
C GLN A 189 0.30 8.81 2.72
N ILE A 190 -0.23 7.92 3.55
CA ILE A 190 -0.08 8.03 5.02
C ILE A 190 1.40 7.97 5.42
N ILE A 191 2.18 7.09 4.81
CA ILE A 191 3.62 6.99 5.08
C ILE A 191 4.34 8.28 4.67
N LEU A 192 4.00 8.86 3.52
CA LEU A 192 4.56 10.14 3.06
C LEU A 192 4.21 11.28 4.02
N ASP A 193 2.95 11.38 4.44
CA ASP A 193 2.50 12.42 5.38
C ASP A 193 3.25 12.34 6.71
N LEU A 194 3.48 11.12 7.23
CA LEU A 194 4.23 10.88 8.47
C LEU A 194 5.74 11.13 8.33
N LEU A 195 6.29 10.90 7.13
CA LEU A 195 7.69 11.22 6.82
C LEU A 195 7.89 12.74 6.85
N GLU A 196 7.00 13.51 6.23
CA GLU A 196 7.02 14.97 6.21
C GLU A 196 6.91 15.55 7.64
N GLU A 197 6.00 15.01 8.47
CA GLU A 197 5.90 15.39 9.89
C GLU A 197 7.21 15.14 10.65
N SER A 198 7.83 13.97 10.47
CA SER A 198 9.09 13.64 11.13
C SER A 198 10.26 14.50 10.66
N ALA A 199 10.25 14.97 9.42
CA ALA A 199 11.28 15.87 8.91
C ALA A 199 11.18 17.25 9.57
N ASN A 200 9.96 17.75 9.76
CA ASN A 200 9.71 19.04 10.41
C ASN A 200 10.02 19.02 11.92
N GLU A 201 9.76 17.90 12.62
CA GLU A 201 10.14 17.76 14.04
C GLU A 201 11.67 17.84 14.25
N ASN A 202 12.47 17.34 13.30
CA ASN A 202 13.93 17.35 13.41
C ASN A 202 14.55 18.73 13.13
N THR A 203 13.86 19.64 12.44
CA THR A 203 14.37 21.00 12.19
C THR A 203 14.19 21.92 13.40
N ASP A 204 13.16 21.71 14.21
CA ASP A 204 12.87 22.54 15.39
C ASP A 204 13.87 22.28 16.55
N ASP A 205 14.44 21.06 16.63
CA ASP A 205 15.46 20.72 17.63
C ASP A 205 16.86 21.30 17.31
N THR A 206 17.12 21.73 16.06
CA THR A 206 18.42 22.30 15.67
C THR A 206 18.58 23.79 15.94
N ASP A 207 17.48 24.53 16.19
CA ASP A 207 17.54 25.98 16.46
C ASP A 207 17.72 26.35 17.94
N CYS A 208 17.75 25.37 18.86
CA CYS A 208 18.05 25.58 20.29
C CYS A 208 19.51 25.28 20.69
N ALA A 209 20.39 24.97 19.72
CA ALA A 209 21.78 24.60 19.99
C ALA A 209 22.77 25.42 19.13
N VAL A 210 22.75 26.75 19.26
CA VAL A 210 23.86 27.64 18.85
C VAL A 210 24.10 28.70 19.92
#